data_AF-D7LHK7-F1
#
_entry.id   AF-D7LHK7-F1
#
_cell.length_a   1.000
_cell.length_b   1.000
_cell.length_c   1.000
_cell.angle_alpha   90.00
_cell.angle_beta   90.00
_cell.angle_gamma   90.00
#
_symmetry.space_group_name_H-M   'P 1'
#
loop_
_entity.id
_entity.type
_entity.pdbx_description
1 polymer ?
#
loop_
_entity_poly.entity_id
_entity_poly.type
_entity_poly.pdbx_seq_one_letter_code
_entity_poly.pdbx_strand_id
1 'polypeptide(L)'
;MSVFVQQHGSFEIITVWTGCSAAVSALENPKDWPKYRSVLNKIVQVIRVMGEVTFKLSSPKANSLARDISCSVTREGRLTSDLALGGPSWLQDRIERDRRS
;
A
#
# COMPACT_ATOMS: atom_id res chain seq x y z
N MET A 1 2.35 -2.99 6.67
CA MET A 1 2.70 -2.97 5.22
C MET A 1 1.69 -2.03 4.58
N SER A 2 2.14 -0.92 4.02
CA SER A 2 1.27 0.12 3.44
C SER A 2 1.47 0.10 1.93
N VAL A 3 0.39 -0.04 1.17
CA VAL A 3 0.39 -0.16 -0.30
C VAL A 3 -0.56 0.90 -0.84
N PHE A 4 -0.07 1.77 -1.74
CA PHE A 4 -0.89 2.72 -2.49
C PHE A 4 -1.00 2.31 -3.95
N VAL A 5 -2.19 2.48 -4.54
CA VAL A 5 -2.53 2.16 -5.92
C VAL A 5 -3.00 3.45 -6.59
N GLN A 6 -2.42 3.80 -7.75
CA GLN A 6 -2.87 4.91 -8.59
C GLN A 6 -3.30 4.37 -9.96
N GLN A 7 -4.48 4.76 -10.41
CA GLN A 7 -5.21 4.21 -11.56
C GLN A 7 -5.29 5.25 -12.71
N HIS A 8 -4.97 4.88 -13.95
CA HIS A 8 -5.11 5.73 -15.15
C HIS A 8 -5.32 4.85 -16.41
N GLY A 9 -6.48 4.97 -17.06
CA GLY A 9 -7.05 3.97 -17.97
C GLY A 9 -6.32 3.62 -19.28
N SER A 10 -6.69 2.44 -19.79
CA SER A 10 -6.31 1.74 -21.05
C SER A 10 -5.07 0.84 -20.94
N PHE A 11 -5.31 -0.47 -20.76
CA PHE A 11 -4.34 -1.49 -20.29
C PHE A 11 -3.50 -0.97 -19.11
N GLU A 12 -4.17 -0.81 -17.97
CA GLU A 12 -3.60 -0.24 -16.75
C GLU A 12 -2.43 -1.06 -16.22
N ILE A 13 -1.22 -0.58 -16.46
CA ILE A 13 -0.06 -0.98 -15.67
C ILE A 13 -0.23 -0.35 -14.30
N ILE A 14 -0.65 -1.16 -13.33
CA ILE A 14 -0.80 -0.71 -11.95
C ILE A 14 0.59 -0.61 -11.33
N THR A 15 0.99 0.58 -10.89
CA THR A 15 2.24 0.77 -10.14
C THR A 15 1.95 0.89 -8.65
N VAL A 16 2.50 -0.04 -7.88
CA VAL A 16 2.44 -0.04 -6.42
C VAL A 16 3.74 0.51 -5.86
N TRP A 17 3.65 1.61 -5.11
CA TRP A 17 4.79 2.18 -4.40
C TRP A 17 4.81 1.70 -2.95
N THR A 18 5.97 1.25 -2.48
CA THR A 18 6.17 0.74 -1.12
C THR A 18 7.48 1.21 -0.51
N GLY A 19 7.45 1.55 0.79
CA GLY A 19 8.65 1.83 1.58
C GLY A 19 9.33 0.58 2.13
N CYS A 20 8.88 -0.62 1.77
CA CYS A 20 9.36 -1.89 2.33
C CYS A 20 10.11 -2.71 1.27
N SER A 21 11.44 -2.65 1.27
CA SER A 21 12.30 -3.45 0.38
C SER A 21 12.09 -4.94 0.53
N ALA A 22 11.95 -5.43 1.77
CA ALA A 22 11.65 -6.83 2.04
C ALA A 22 10.34 -7.31 1.37
N ALA A 23 9.33 -6.44 1.26
CA ALA A 23 8.09 -6.76 0.56
C ALA A 23 8.32 -7.02 -0.92
N VAL A 24 9.10 -6.16 -1.57
CA VAL A 24 9.44 -6.27 -3.00
C VAL A 24 10.24 -7.55 -3.23
N SER A 25 11.30 -7.78 -2.43
CA SER A 25 12.11 -8.99 -2.55
C SER A 25 11.30 -10.28 -2.32
N ALA A 26 10.31 -10.25 -1.42
CA ALA A 26 9.44 -11.39 -1.19
C ALA A 26 8.46 -11.66 -2.35
N LEU A 27 8.06 -10.62 -3.08
CA LEU A 27 7.22 -10.76 -4.28
C LEU A 27 8.04 -11.26 -5.49
N GLU A 28 9.29 -10.81 -5.62
CA GLU A 28 10.21 -11.25 -6.67
C GLU A 28 10.68 -12.69 -6.46
N ASN A 29 11.02 -13.07 -5.22
CA ASN A 29 11.52 -14.40 -4.87
C ASN A 29 10.71 -15.04 -3.71
N PRO A 30 9.45 -15.44 -3.92
CA PRO A 30 8.58 -15.97 -2.85
C PRO A 30 9.11 -17.22 -2.14
N LYS A 31 9.97 -17.99 -2.81
CA LYS A 31 10.56 -19.22 -2.27
C LYS A 31 11.49 -18.95 -1.09
N ASP A 32 12.15 -17.79 -1.07
CA ASP A 32 13.07 -17.38 0.00
C ASP A 32 12.31 -16.88 1.24
N TRP A 33 10.98 -16.72 1.13
CA TRP A 33 10.11 -16.15 2.16
C TRP A 33 8.98 -17.12 2.57
N PRO A 34 9.30 -18.37 2.98
CA PRO A 34 8.31 -19.43 3.19
C PRO A 34 7.26 -19.06 4.26
N LYS A 35 7.65 -18.27 5.27
CA LYS A 35 6.75 -17.74 6.32
C LYS A 35 5.57 -16.95 5.75
N TYR A 36 5.76 -16.26 4.62
CA TYR A 36 4.76 -15.38 4.02
C TYR A 36 4.04 -16.00 2.82
N ARG A 37 4.31 -17.27 2.51
CA ARG A 37 3.80 -17.97 1.32
C ARG A 37 2.29 -17.82 1.11
N SER A 38 1.50 -17.95 2.18
CA SER A 38 0.03 -17.82 2.08
C SER A 38 -0.40 -16.42 1.62
N VAL A 39 0.22 -15.38 2.16
CA VAL A 39 -0.07 -13.99 1.81
C VAL A 39 0.44 -13.67 0.40
N LEU A 40 1.66 -14.09 0.06
CA LEU A 40 2.23 -13.92 -1.27
C LEU A 40 1.37 -14.59 -2.35
N ASN A 41 0.86 -15.79 -2.08
CA ASN A 41 -0.06 -16.47 -3.00
C ASN A 41 -1.35 -15.66 -3.21
N LYS A 42 -1.94 -15.10 -2.15
CA LYS A 42 -3.14 -14.25 -2.27
C LYS A 42 -2.87 -13.02 -3.13
N ILE A 43 -1.72 -12.37 -2.94
CA ILE A 43 -1.32 -11.21 -3.75
C ILE A 43 -1.18 -11.61 -5.22
N VAL A 44 -0.52 -12.74 -5.52
CA VAL A 44 -0.37 -13.25 -6.89
C VAL A 44 -1.73 -13.55 -7.53
N GLN A 45 -2.70 -14.10 -6.78
CA GLN A 45 -4.06 -14.32 -7.31
C GLN A 45 -4.76 -13.01 -7.68
N VAL A 46 -4.59 -11.95 -6.88
CA VAL A 46 -5.16 -10.63 -7.18
C VAL A 46 -4.48 -10.00 -8.39
N ILE A 47 -3.14 -10.07 -8.48
CA ILE A 47 -2.39 -9.53 -9.63
C ILE A 47 -2.89 -10.17 -10.94
N ARG A 48 -3.13 -11.49 -10.96
CA ARG A 48 -3.61 -12.21 -12.15
C ARG A 48 -4.92 -11.67 -12.70
N VAL A 49 -5.80 -11.11 -11.86
CA VAL A 49 -7.08 -10.55 -12.32
C VAL A 49 -7.01 -9.05 -12.60
N MET A 50 -5.99 -8.35 -12.10
CA MET A 50 -5.84 -6.90 -12.28
C MET A 50 -5.02 -6.49 -13.50
N GLY A 51 -4.26 -7.41 -14.11
CA GLY A 51 -3.42 -7.13 -15.27
C GLY A 51 -1.95 -6.97 -14.89
N GLU A 52 -1.24 -6.06 -15.56
CA GLU A 52 0.18 -5.84 -15.29
C GLU A 52 0.36 -5.00 -14.02
N VAL A 53 1.09 -5.54 -13.03
CA VAL A 53 1.37 -4.86 -11.77
C VAL A 53 2.87 -4.76 -11.55
N THR A 54 3.36 -3.55 -11.34
CA THR A 54 4.77 -3.26 -11.05
C THR A 54 4.93 -2.72 -9.63
N PHE A 55 5.94 -3.22 -8.90
CA PHE A 55 6.27 -2.75 -7.56
C PHE A 55 7.50 -1.84 -7.61
N LYS A 56 7.43 -0.68 -6.95
CA LYS A 56 8.53 0.30 -6.87
C LYS A 56 8.81 0.72 -5.43
N LEU A 57 10.08 0.98 -5.14
CA LEU A 57 10.49 1.51 -3.85
C LEU A 57 10.27 3.02 -3.81
N SER A 58 9.55 3.47 -2.79
CA SER A 58 9.37 4.89 -2.47
C SER A 58 10.33 5.31 -1.35
N SER A 59 10.83 6.54 -1.41
CA SER A 59 11.59 7.11 -0.29
C SER A 59 10.72 7.22 0.97
N PRO A 60 11.31 7.20 2.18
CA PRO A 60 10.55 7.37 3.42
C PRO A 60 9.73 8.66 3.46
N LYS A 61 10.25 9.74 2.85
CA LYS A 61 9.54 11.02 2.74
C LYS A 61 8.31 10.90 1.83
N ALA A 62 8.44 10.29 0.66
CA ALA A 62 7.34 10.10 -0.27
C ALA A 62 6.26 9.15 0.28
N ASN A 63 6.65 8.17 1.10
CA ASN A 63 5.74 7.19 1.69
C ASN A 63 5.27 7.54 3.11
N SER A 64 5.59 8.74 3.60
CA SER A 64 5.31 9.17 4.98
C SER A 64 3.82 9.12 5.28
N LEU A 65 2.98 9.58 4.36
CA LEU A 65 1.52 9.52 4.51
C LEU A 65 0.99 8.08 4.61
N ALA A 66 1.54 7.14 3.80
CA ALA A 66 1.16 5.72 3.86
C ALA A 66 1.44 5.13 5.24
N ARG A 67 2.61 5.49 5.76
CA ARG A 67 3.09 5.07 7.07
C ARG A 67 2.20 5.64 8.17
N ASP A 68 1.89 6.94 8.12
CA ASP A 68 1.07 7.60 9.13
C ASP A 68 -0.34 6.99 9.19
N ILE A 69 -0.96 6.73 8.04
CA ILE A 69 -2.24 5.99 7.95
C ILE A 69 -2.11 4.61 8.58
N SER A 70 -1.07 3.85 8.20
CA SER A 70 -0.91 2.49 8.73
C SER A 70 -0.63 2.48 10.23
N CYS A 71 0.12 3.45 10.73
CA CYS A 71 0.41 3.60 12.15
C CYS A 71 -0.83 4.05 12.94
N SER A 72 -1.66 4.95 12.41
CA SER A 72 -2.90 5.34 13.11
C SER A 72 -3.86 4.17 13.22
N VAL A 73 -4.04 3.40 12.14
CA VAL A 73 -4.93 2.22 12.11
C VAL A 73 -4.46 1.13 13.08
N THR A 74 -3.16 0.84 13.14
CA THR A 74 -2.64 -0.19 14.06
C THR A 74 -2.59 0.28 15.52
N ARG A 75 -2.25 1.54 15.77
CA ARG A 75 -2.17 2.11 17.13
C ARG A 75 -3.55 2.18 17.78
N GLU A 76 -4.58 2.45 17.01
CA GLU A 76 -5.95 2.52 17.52
C GLU A 76 -6.64 1.14 17.61
N GLY A 77 -5.95 0.05 17.23
CA GLY A 77 -6.50 -1.31 17.28
C GLY A 77 -7.69 -1.52 16.32
N ARG A 78 -7.95 -0.57 15.42
CA ARG A 78 -9.09 -0.58 14.50
C ARG A 78 -8.71 -1.40 13.27
N LEU A 79 -8.92 -2.71 13.35
CA LEU A 79 -8.59 -3.65 12.26
C LEU A 79 -9.59 -3.62 11.08
N THR A 80 -10.53 -2.66 11.05
CA THR A 80 -11.54 -2.55 9.99
C THR A 80 -11.62 -1.12 9.42
N SER A 81 -11.29 -1.01 8.13
CA SER A 81 -11.84 -0.05 7.15
C SER A 81 -12.18 1.37 7.62
N ASP A 82 -11.19 2.16 8.05
CA ASP A 82 -11.38 3.61 8.23
C ASP A 82 -11.76 4.30 6.90
N LEU A 83 -11.30 3.79 5.75
CA LEU A 83 -11.64 4.38 4.44
C LEU A 83 -13.15 4.40 4.16
N ALA A 84 -13.92 3.40 4.63
CA ALA A 84 -15.38 3.41 4.50
C ALA A 84 -16.09 4.38 5.46
N LEU A 85 -15.39 4.85 6.51
CA LEU A 85 -15.89 5.80 7.50
C LEU A 85 -15.31 7.23 7.31
N GLY A 86 -14.59 7.48 6.22
CA GLY A 86 -14.02 8.80 5.89
C GLY A 86 -12.53 8.98 6.23
N GLY A 87 -11.86 7.90 6.66
CA GLY A 87 -10.46 7.88 7.04
C GLY A 87 -10.23 8.31 8.50
N PRO A 88 -8.98 8.24 8.98
CA PRO A 88 -8.61 8.82 10.28
C PRO A 88 -8.96 10.30 10.34
N SER A 89 -9.45 10.80 11.48
CA SER A 89 -9.89 12.20 11.63
C SER A 89 -8.80 13.22 11.24
N TRP A 90 -7.53 12.90 11.52
CA TRP A 90 -6.38 13.74 11.16
C TRP A 90 -6.11 13.84 9.65
N LEU A 91 -6.61 12.89 8.85
CA LEU A 91 -6.31 12.83 7.42
C LEU A 91 -6.96 14.00 6.67
N GLN A 92 -8.17 14.40 7.06
CA GLN A 92 -8.87 15.55 6.48
C GLN A 92 -8.08 16.85 6.72
N ASP A 93 -7.59 17.07 7.95
CA ASP A 93 -6.74 18.22 8.29
C ASP A 93 -5.41 18.21 7.52
N ARG A 94 -4.89 17.02 7.20
CA ARG A 94 -3.67 16.91 6.39
C ARG A 94 -3.93 17.24 4.93
N ILE A 95 -4.99 16.72 4.34
CA ILE A 95 -5.40 17.03 2.96
C ILE A 95 -5.61 18.54 2.80
N GLU A 96 -6.32 19.17 3.73
CA GLU A 96 -6.59 20.61 3.66
C GLU A 96 -5.32 21.45 3.81
N ARG A 97 -4.35 21.01 4.60
CA ARG A 97 -3.03 21.66 4.68
C ARG A 97 -2.24 21.52 3.38
N ASP A 98 -2.16 20.31 2.84
CA ASP A 98 -1.40 20.03 1.61
C ASP A 98 -2.05 20.72 0.39
N ARG A 99 -3.37 20.97 0.41
CA ARG A 99 -4.08 21.76 -0.62
C ARG A 99 -3.70 23.26 -0.61
N ARG A 100 -3.28 23.80 0.53
CA ARG A 100 -2.95 25.23 0.70
C ARG A 100 -1.48 25.55 0.47
N SER A 101 -0.62 24.54 0.43
CA SER A 101 0.82 24.63 0.16
C SER A 101 1.16 24.50 -1.30
#